data_AF-A0AAV2TPA1-F1
#
_entry.id   AF-A0AAV2TPA1-F1
#
_cell.length_a   1.000
_cell.length_b   1.000
_cell.length_c   1.000
_cell.angle_alpha   90.00
_cell.angle_beta   90.00
_cell.angle_gamma   90.00
#
_symmetry.space_group_name_H-M   'P 1'
#
loop_
_entity.id
_entity.type
_entity.pdbx_description
1 polymer ?
#
loop_
_entity_poly.entity_id
_entity_poly.type
_entity_poly.pdbx_seq_one_letter_code
_entity_poly.pdbx_strand_id
1 'polypeptide(L)'
;MCALHDELLLLGEVYPDECISHADPSGGVTVVVRITPGVGFNVNANKLIQFTLTIHCDSQYPLKPPKTSIDNVHGLKDSDVGELNQILQQLGEERKGSPVLFEIIDFCREFIASNVPTVSCTICLAGFDREEEAYVTPAFHYFHKVCIGKYLLQRELDYRQETSDLLAKDPYADVPALRFPCPVCQVEEIPYSDELVRCAAEA
;
A
#
# COMPACT_ATOMS: atom_id res chain seq x y z
N MET A 1 -12.88 -14.18 -32.32
CA MET A 1 -12.52 -12.95 -31.60
C MET A 1 -11.08 -13.10 -31.13
N CYS A 2 -10.31 -12.02 -31.07
CA CYS A 2 -8.91 -12.09 -30.64
C CYS A 2 -8.88 -12.37 -29.13
N ALA A 3 -8.10 -13.34 -28.66
CA ALA A 3 -8.10 -13.77 -27.26
C ALA A 3 -7.81 -12.61 -26.27
N LEU A 4 -7.01 -11.63 -26.70
CA LEU A 4 -6.77 -10.38 -25.95
C LEU A 4 -8.04 -9.54 -25.77
N HIS A 5 -8.89 -9.45 -26.80
CA HIS A 5 -10.11 -8.65 -26.73
C HIS A 5 -11.08 -9.23 -25.71
N ASP A 6 -11.22 -10.56 -25.70
CA ASP A 6 -12.10 -11.26 -24.77
C ASP A 6 -11.62 -11.10 -23.32
N GLU A 7 -10.30 -11.16 -23.07
CA GLU A 7 -9.72 -10.86 -21.75
C GLU A 7 -9.97 -9.41 -21.31
N LEU A 8 -9.76 -8.44 -22.20
CA LEU A 8 -9.94 -7.02 -21.87
C LEU A 8 -11.40 -6.69 -21.52
N LEU A 9 -12.36 -7.29 -22.22
CA LEU A 9 -13.79 -7.15 -21.90
C LEU A 9 -14.08 -7.67 -20.50
N LEU A 10 -13.64 -8.89 -20.20
CA LEU A 10 -13.84 -9.49 -18.88
C LEU A 10 -13.14 -8.67 -17.79
N LEU A 11 -11.93 -8.15 -18.04
CA LEU A 11 -11.21 -7.29 -17.08
C LEU A 11 -11.98 -6.00 -16.79
N GLY A 12 -12.55 -5.37 -17.82
CA GLY A 12 -13.38 -4.18 -17.67
C GLY A 12 -14.67 -4.44 -16.87
N GLU A 13 -15.23 -5.64 -16.97
CA GLU A 13 -16.42 -6.04 -16.19
C GLU A 13 -16.09 -6.38 -14.73
N VAL A 14 -14.97 -7.08 -14.50
CA VAL A 14 -14.57 -7.53 -13.15
C VAL A 14 -13.94 -6.41 -12.33
N TYR A 15 -13.21 -5.48 -12.98
CA TYR A 15 -12.44 -4.43 -12.32
C TYR A 15 -12.69 -3.02 -12.89
N PRO A 16 -13.94 -2.53 -12.90
CA PRO A 16 -14.30 -1.29 -13.61
C PRO A 16 -13.58 -0.02 -13.10
N ASP A 17 -13.27 0.05 -11.80
CA ASP A 17 -12.65 1.22 -11.15
C ASP A 17 -11.14 1.04 -10.85
N GLU A 18 -10.60 -0.13 -11.20
CA GLU A 18 -9.25 -0.56 -10.83
C GLU A 18 -8.40 -0.89 -12.06
N CYS A 19 -9.02 -1.31 -13.16
CA CYS A 19 -8.35 -1.71 -14.38
C CYS A 19 -8.69 -0.74 -15.53
N ILE A 20 -7.66 -0.20 -16.16
CA ILE A 20 -7.78 0.66 -17.33
C ILE A 20 -6.92 0.10 -18.45
N SER A 21 -7.48 -0.03 -19.66
CA SER A 21 -6.75 -0.47 -20.84
C SER A 21 -6.64 0.64 -21.87
N HIS A 22 -5.46 0.81 -22.46
CA HIS A 22 -5.19 1.79 -23.50
C HIS A 22 -4.49 1.13 -24.70
N ALA A 23 -4.90 1.48 -25.91
CA ALA A 23 -4.17 1.10 -27.12
C ALA A 23 -2.86 1.88 -27.20
N ASP A 24 -1.77 1.18 -27.51
CA ASP A 24 -0.45 1.76 -27.73
C ASP A 24 -0.34 2.23 -29.19
N PRO A 25 0.30 3.39 -29.48
CA PRO A 25 0.61 3.82 -30.85
C PRO A 25 1.32 2.78 -31.71
N SER A 26 2.07 1.86 -31.09
CA SER A 26 2.78 0.76 -31.76
C SER A 26 1.88 -0.44 -32.15
N GLY A 27 0.58 -0.39 -31.83
CA GLY A 27 -0.39 -1.45 -32.14
C GLY A 27 -0.54 -2.53 -31.06
N GLY A 28 0.04 -2.32 -29.87
CA GLY A 28 -0.19 -3.13 -28.68
C GLY A 28 -1.31 -2.58 -27.78
N VAL A 29 -1.49 -3.21 -26.62
CA VAL A 29 -2.38 -2.74 -25.55
C VAL A 29 -1.61 -2.72 -24.24
N THR A 30 -1.76 -1.64 -23.50
CA THR A 30 -1.26 -1.54 -22.12
C THR A 30 -2.46 -1.56 -21.17
N VAL A 31 -2.40 -2.47 -20.22
CA VAL A 31 -3.37 -2.62 -19.12
C VAL A 31 -2.70 -2.12 -17.85
N VAL A 32 -3.36 -1.20 -17.16
CA VAL A 32 -2.90 -0.63 -15.90
C VAL A 32 -3.92 -0.99 -14.83
N VAL A 33 -3.46 -1.68 -13.80
CA VAL A 33 -4.31 -2.19 -12.72
C VAL A 33 -3.79 -1.69 -11.38
N ARG A 34 -4.65 -1.05 -10.59
CA ARG A 34 -4.34 -0.75 -9.19
C ARG A 34 -4.57 -2.01 -8.37
N ILE A 35 -3.49 -2.60 -7.88
CA ILE A 35 -3.53 -3.82 -7.07
C ILE A 35 -3.72 -3.41 -5.61
N THR A 36 -4.92 -3.68 -5.11
CA THR A 36 -5.33 -3.43 -3.72
C THR A 36 -5.72 -4.73 -3.02
N PRO A 37 -5.54 -4.79 -1.70
CA PRO A 37 -5.96 -5.92 -0.89
C PRO A 37 -7.48 -6.00 -0.88
N GLY A 38 -8.01 -7.00 -1.57
CA GLY A 38 -9.45 -7.31 -1.63
C GLY A 38 -10.28 -6.39 -2.53
N VAL A 39 -10.79 -6.95 -3.63
CA VAL A 39 -12.11 -6.57 -4.15
C VAL A 39 -13.06 -7.70 -3.80
N GLY A 40 -13.93 -7.45 -2.83
CA GLY A 40 -14.90 -8.40 -2.29
C GLY A 40 -15.44 -7.86 -0.98
N PHE A 41 -16.66 -8.26 -0.61
CA PHE A 41 -17.50 -7.77 0.51
C PHE A 41 -16.86 -7.77 1.93
N ASN A 42 -15.56 -8.02 2.06
CA ASN A 42 -14.85 -8.04 3.33
C ASN A 42 -14.25 -6.66 3.64
N VAL A 43 -14.94 -5.91 4.49
CA VAL A 43 -14.59 -4.54 4.94
C VAL A 43 -13.25 -4.50 5.71
N ASN A 44 -12.68 -5.67 6.03
CA ASN A 44 -11.45 -5.84 6.81
C ASN A 44 -10.24 -6.31 5.97
N ALA A 45 -10.27 -6.20 4.63
CA ALA A 45 -9.09 -6.54 3.84
C ALA A 45 -7.90 -5.64 4.22
N ASN A 46 -6.75 -6.27 4.47
CA ASN A 46 -5.48 -5.70 4.90
C ASN A 46 -5.02 -4.54 4.00
N LYS A 47 -5.26 -3.26 4.31
CA LYS A 47 -4.91 -2.14 3.41
C LYS A 47 -3.42 -1.74 3.44
N LEU A 48 -2.53 -2.63 3.87
CA LEU A 48 -1.16 -2.24 4.17
C LEU A 48 -0.22 -2.28 2.95
N ILE A 49 -0.55 -3.06 1.91
CA ILE A 49 0.27 -3.17 0.70
C ILE A 49 -0.55 -2.78 -0.50
N GLN A 50 -0.01 -1.94 -1.38
CA GLN A 50 -0.61 -1.65 -2.68
C GLN A 50 0.46 -1.31 -3.71
N PHE A 51 0.14 -1.51 -4.98
CA PHE A 51 0.97 -1.06 -6.10
C PHE A 51 0.15 -0.95 -7.38
N THR A 52 0.73 -0.32 -8.39
CA THR A 52 0.21 -0.31 -9.74
C THR A 52 0.93 -1.38 -10.55
N LEU A 53 0.17 -2.28 -11.15
CA LEU A 53 0.64 -3.28 -12.09
C LEU A 53 0.37 -2.78 -13.51
N THR A 54 1.43 -2.66 -14.30
CA THR A 54 1.33 -2.37 -15.73
C THR A 54 1.66 -3.63 -16.53
N ILE A 55 0.77 -4.02 -17.43
CA ILE A 55 0.90 -5.18 -18.31
C ILE A 55 0.83 -4.71 -19.77
N HIS A 56 1.90 -4.94 -20.52
CA HIS A 56 1.99 -4.58 -21.92
C HIS A 56 1.89 -5.82 -22.82
N CYS A 57 0.83 -5.87 -23.62
CA CYS A 57 0.58 -6.88 -24.64
C CYS A 57 0.95 -6.32 -26.00
N ASP A 58 2.02 -6.82 -26.61
CA ASP A 58 2.34 -6.48 -27.99
C ASP A 58 1.42 -7.25 -28.98
N SER A 59 1.57 -6.98 -30.27
CA SER A 59 0.76 -7.61 -31.32
C SER A 59 0.96 -9.13 -31.46
N GLN A 60 1.96 -9.72 -30.79
CA GLN A 60 2.23 -11.15 -30.77
C GLN A 60 1.62 -11.84 -29.54
N TYR A 61 1.01 -11.11 -28.61
CA TYR A 61 0.27 -11.74 -27.51
C TYR A 61 -0.93 -12.56 -28.03
N PRO A 62 -1.20 -13.78 -27.50
CA PRO A 62 -0.51 -14.46 -26.40
C PRO A 62 0.64 -15.38 -26.82
N LEU A 63 0.99 -15.46 -28.11
CA LEU A 63 2.12 -16.30 -28.58
C LEU A 63 3.46 -15.90 -27.95
N LYS A 64 3.58 -14.63 -27.56
CA LYS A 64 4.63 -14.11 -26.70
C LYS A 64 4.00 -13.61 -25.40
N PRO A 65 4.61 -13.87 -24.23
CA PRO A 65 4.08 -13.38 -22.97
C PRO A 65 4.04 -11.86 -22.92
N PRO A 66 3.13 -11.29 -22.11
CA PRO A 66 3.10 -9.86 -21.89
C PRO A 66 4.32 -9.43 -21.06
N LYS A 67 4.68 -8.16 -21.16
CA LYS A 67 5.69 -7.56 -20.26
C LYS A 67 4.99 -6.95 -19.06
N THR A 68 5.45 -7.27 -17.86
CA THR A 68 4.93 -6.72 -16.61
C THR A 68 5.91 -5.73 -16.00
N SER A 69 5.38 -4.71 -15.33
CA SER A 69 6.14 -3.83 -14.44
C SER A 69 5.28 -3.42 -13.26
N ILE A 70 5.93 -3.22 -12.11
CA ILE A 70 5.30 -2.80 -10.86
C ILE A 70 5.82 -1.41 -10.50
N ASP A 71 4.90 -0.49 -10.24
CA ASP A 71 5.19 0.91 -9.90
C ASP A 71 4.25 1.41 -8.78
N ASN A 72 4.48 2.64 -8.29
CA ASN A 72 3.71 3.25 -7.19
C ASN A 72 3.53 2.31 -5.99
N VAL A 73 4.64 1.70 -5.56
CA VAL A 73 4.65 0.64 -4.54
C VAL A 73 4.57 1.23 -3.14
N HIS A 74 3.68 0.66 -2.34
CA HIS A 74 3.57 0.93 -0.91
C HIS A 74 3.58 -0.38 -0.13
N GLY A 75 4.43 -0.45 0.89
CA GLY A 75 4.47 -1.58 1.82
C GLY A 75 5.45 -2.69 1.46
N LEU A 76 6.03 -2.67 0.25
CA LEU A 76 7.07 -3.61 -0.16
C LEU A 76 8.44 -2.92 -0.27
N LYS A 77 9.50 -3.64 0.07
CA LYS A 77 10.88 -3.25 -0.22
C LYS A 77 11.22 -3.50 -1.68
N ASP A 78 12.21 -2.76 -2.20
CA ASP A 78 12.69 -2.91 -3.58
C ASP A 78 13.13 -4.35 -3.92
N SER A 79 13.70 -5.08 -2.96
CA SER A 79 14.08 -6.49 -3.13
C SER A 79 12.88 -7.36 -3.50
N ASP A 80 11.77 -7.16 -2.80
CA ASP A 80 10.58 -8.00 -2.90
C ASP A 80 9.76 -7.61 -4.13
N VAL A 81 9.80 -6.33 -4.52
CA VAL A 81 9.30 -5.87 -5.82
C VAL A 81 10.10 -6.51 -6.96
N GLY A 82 11.42 -6.61 -6.81
CA GLY A 82 12.29 -7.28 -7.77
C GLY A 82 11.96 -8.76 -7.91
N GLU A 83 11.79 -9.47 -6.79
CA GLU A 83 11.39 -10.88 -6.77
C GLU A 83 10.00 -11.08 -7.37
N LEU A 84 9.02 -10.26 -7.00
CA LEU A 84 7.67 -10.33 -7.55
C LEU A 84 7.67 -10.11 -9.07
N ASN A 85 8.43 -9.13 -9.59
CA ASN A 85 8.56 -8.95 -11.04
C ASN A 85 9.15 -10.19 -11.73
N GLN A 86 10.13 -10.86 -11.12
CA GLN A 86 10.70 -12.10 -11.67
C GLN A 86 9.67 -13.23 -11.70
N ILE A 87 8.87 -13.38 -10.63
CA ILE A 87 7.80 -14.37 -10.56
C ILE A 87 6.75 -14.12 -11.64
N LEU A 88 6.33 -12.86 -11.85
CA LEU A 88 5.36 -12.51 -12.89
C LEU A 88 5.88 -12.76 -14.31
N GLN A 89 7.17 -12.51 -14.55
CA GLN A 89 7.81 -12.83 -15.82
C GLN A 89 7.82 -14.34 -16.07
N GLN A 90 8.16 -15.14 -15.05
CA GLN A 90 8.13 -16.60 -15.14
C GLN A 90 6.70 -17.12 -15.40
N LEU A 91 5.70 -16.58 -14.68
CA LEU A 91 4.29 -16.92 -14.87
C LEU A 91 3.84 -16.67 -16.32
N GLY A 92 4.25 -15.54 -16.90
CA GLY A 92 4.00 -15.23 -18.31
C GLY A 92 4.63 -16.25 -19.25
N GLU A 93 5.92 -16.58 -19.05
CA GLU A 93 6.63 -17.56 -19.89
C GLU A 93 6.03 -18.96 -19.80
N GLU A 94 5.61 -19.41 -18.61
CA GLU A 94 4.95 -20.71 -18.40
C GLU A 94 3.58 -20.81 -19.09
N ARG A 95 2.92 -19.68 -19.35
CA ARG A 95 1.60 -19.58 -19.98
C ARG A 95 1.68 -19.14 -21.45
N LYS A 96 2.87 -19.12 -22.04
CA LYS A 96 3.08 -18.74 -23.44
C LYS A 96 2.14 -19.50 -24.39
N GLY A 97 1.51 -18.75 -25.28
CA GLY A 97 0.49 -19.26 -26.21
C GLY A 97 -0.93 -19.26 -25.65
N SER A 98 -1.13 -18.88 -24.39
CA SER A 98 -2.44 -18.81 -23.73
C SER A 98 -2.71 -17.43 -23.10
N PRO A 99 -3.98 -16.99 -23.04
CA PRO A 99 -4.44 -15.87 -22.22
C PRO A 99 -3.98 -15.98 -20.75
N VAL A 100 -3.48 -14.89 -20.14
CA VAL A 100 -2.87 -14.91 -18.79
C VAL A 100 -3.10 -13.64 -17.95
N LEU A 101 -3.77 -12.60 -18.47
CA LEU A 101 -3.89 -11.31 -17.77
C LEU A 101 -4.61 -11.45 -16.42
N PHE A 102 -5.68 -12.23 -16.39
CA PHE A 102 -6.41 -12.51 -15.14
C PHE A 102 -5.55 -13.24 -14.11
N GLU A 103 -4.80 -14.24 -14.53
CA GLU A 103 -3.95 -15.04 -13.64
C GLU A 103 -2.84 -14.18 -13.02
N ILE A 104 -2.24 -13.28 -13.81
CA ILE A 104 -1.25 -12.30 -13.30
C ILE A 104 -1.88 -11.39 -12.24
N ILE A 105 -3.07 -10.83 -12.51
CA ILE A 105 -3.74 -9.90 -11.59
C ILE A 105 -4.16 -10.62 -10.31
N ASP A 106 -4.75 -11.82 -10.43
CA ASP A 106 -5.20 -12.63 -9.31
C ASP A 106 -4.04 -13.06 -8.42
N PHE A 107 -2.93 -13.51 -9.03
CA PHE A 107 -1.69 -13.80 -8.32
C PHE A 107 -1.19 -12.59 -7.52
N CYS A 108 -1.18 -11.40 -8.12
CA CYS A 108 -0.74 -10.19 -7.43
C CYS A 108 -1.64 -9.85 -6.24
N ARG A 109 -2.97 -10.03 -6.37
CA ARG A 109 -3.92 -9.80 -5.29
C ARG A 109 -3.76 -10.81 -4.15
N GLU A 110 -3.58 -12.08 -4.48
CA GLU A 110 -3.33 -13.14 -3.49
C GLU A 110 -2.00 -12.91 -2.76
N PHE A 111 -0.97 -12.49 -3.50
CA PHE A 111 0.33 -12.12 -2.94
C PHE A 111 0.18 -11.05 -1.87
N ILE A 112 -0.47 -9.91 -2.18
CA ILE A 112 -0.60 -8.84 -1.18
C ILE A 112 -1.58 -9.17 -0.04
N ALA A 113 -2.59 -10.00 -0.30
CA ALA A 113 -3.53 -10.42 0.74
C ALA A 113 -2.89 -11.37 1.77
N SER A 114 -1.86 -12.11 1.36
CA SER A 114 -1.19 -13.10 2.20
C SER A 114 0.09 -12.60 2.87
N ASN A 115 0.48 -11.34 2.63
CA ASN A 115 1.72 -10.76 3.12
C ASN A 115 1.48 -9.57 4.04
N VAL A 116 2.41 -9.38 4.98
CA VAL A 116 2.54 -8.17 5.78
C VAL A 116 3.52 -7.21 5.11
N PRO A 117 3.47 -5.90 5.40
CA PRO A 117 4.44 -4.96 4.83
C PRO A 117 5.87 -5.41 5.13
N THR A 118 6.68 -5.50 4.09
CA THR A 118 8.08 -5.90 4.23
C THR A 118 8.98 -4.70 4.48
N VAL A 119 8.48 -3.48 4.24
CA VAL A 119 9.11 -2.24 4.72
C VAL A 119 9.22 -2.23 6.25
N SER A 120 10.12 -1.43 6.78
CA SER A 120 10.31 -1.32 8.23
C SER A 120 9.43 -0.23 8.84
N CYS A 121 9.10 -0.38 10.12
CA CYS A 121 8.58 0.71 10.93
C CYS A 121 9.55 1.89 10.90
N THR A 122 9.05 3.08 10.59
CA THR A 122 9.88 4.29 10.44
C THR A 122 10.41 4.85 11.78
N ILE A 123 9.85 4.42 12.92
CA ILE A 123 10.30 4.83 14.26
C ILE A 123 11.41 3.92 14.78
N CYS A 124 11.21 2.60 14.78
CA CYS A 124 12.16 1.65 15.38
C CYS A 124 13.04 0.92 14.35
N LEU A 125 12.76 1.07 13.06
CA LEU A 125 13.45 0.44 11.93
C LEU A 125 13.34 -1.10 11.86
N ALA A 126 12.57 -1.73 12.74
CA ALA A 126 12.26 -3.16 12.69
C ALA A 126 11.15 -3.47 11.67
N GLY A 127 11.14 -4.69 11.14
CA GLY A 127 10.11 -5.19 10.24
C GLY A 127 8.80 -5.51 10.96
N PHE A 128 7.79 -5.90 10.19
CA PHE A 128 6.51 -6.36 10.70
C PHE A 128 6.42 -7.89 10.61
N ASP A 129 6.06 -8.54 11.71
CA ASP A 129 5.85 -9.99 11.76
C ASP A 129 4.37 -10.34 11.49
N ARG A 130 3.46 -9.42 11.83
CA ARG A 130 2.01 -9.63 11.77
C ARG A 130 1.29 -8.39 11.24
N GLU A 131 0.07 -8.57 10.76
CA GLU A 131 -0.72 -7.45 10.24
C GLU A 131 -1.20 -6.55 11.38
N GLU A 132 -1.64 -7.15 12.49
CA GLU A 132 -2.29 -6.44 13.59
C GLU A 132 -1.38 -5.48 14.35
N GLU A 133 -0.06 -5.61 14.21
CA GLU A 133 0.91 -4.71 14.82
C GLU A 133 1.22 -3.50 13.94
N ALA A 134 0.82 -3.48 12.68
CA ALA A 134 1.06 -2.37 11.78
C ALA A 134 -0.01 -1.27 11.93
N TYR A 135 0.45 -0.03 11.84
CA TYR A 135 -0.35 1.17 11.67
C TYR A 135 0.19 1.91 10.44
N VAL A 136 -0.70 2.26 9.51
CA VAL A 136 -0.34 2.88 8.24
C VAL A 136 -1.17 4.14 8.04
N THR A 137 -0.50 5.26 7.77
CA THR A 137 -1.19 6.52 7.48
C THR A 137 -1.72 6.54 6.04
N PRO A 138 -2.63 7.46 5.69
CA PRO A 138 -3.11 7.58 4.29
C PRO A 138 -1.99 7.87 3.28
N ALA A 139 -0.92 8.56 3.67
CA ALA A 139 0.28 8.74 2.86
C ALA A 139 1.27 7.56 2.92
N PHE A 140 0.86 6.39 3.43
CA PHE A 140 1.66 5.16 3.49
C PHE A 140 2.94 5.29 4.31
N HIS A 141 2.87 5.93 5.48
CA HIS A 141 3.92 5.82 6.49
C HIS A 141 3.61 4.67 7.45
N TYR A 142 4.59 3.78 7.61
CA TYR A 142 4.43 2.51 8.33
C TYR A 142 5.03 2.59 9.73
N PHE A 143 4.25 2.17 10.73
CA PHE A 143 4.63 2.16 12.14
C PHE A 143 4.16 0.90 12.83
N HIS A 144 4.89 0.41 13.82
CA HIS A 144 4.25 -0.46 14.80
C HIS A 144 3.24 0.33 15.62
N LYS A 145 2.09 -0.25 15.94
CA LYS A 145 1.06 0.34 16.81
C LYS A 145 1.63 0.78 18.15
N VAL A 146 2.53 -0.02 18.74
CA VAL A 146 3.26 0.34 19.97
C VAL A 146 4.15 1.56 19.76
N CYS A 147 4.88 1.63 18.64
CA CYS A 147 5.77 2.75 18.35
C CYS A 147 4.99 4.05 18.15
N ILE A 148 3.91 4.02 17.37
CA ILE A 148 3.09 5.22 17.16
C ILE A 148 2.31 5.58 18.43
N GLY A 149 1.90 4.62 19.25
CA GLY A 149 1.32 4.86 20.56
C GLY A 149 2.27 5.62 21.50
N LYS A 150 3.55 5.21 21.55
CA LYS A 150 4.60 5.90 22.33
C LYS A 150 4.81 7.33 21.83
N TYR A 151 4.75 7.53 20.51
CA TYR A 151 4.80 8.87 19.91
C TYR A 151 3.62 9.75 20.35
N LEU A 152 2.38 9.24 20.28
CA LEU A 152 1.20 9.99 20.70
C LEU A 152 1.26 10.37 22.19
N LEU A 153 1.63 9.42 23.05
CA LEU A 153 1.79 9.67 24.47
C LEU A 153 2.85 10.74 24.74
N GLN A 154 4.02 10.63 24.10
CA GLN A 154 5.09 11.61 24.28
C GLN A 154 4.64 13.01 23.83
N ARG A 155 3.91 13.12 22.72
CA ARG A 155 3.38 14.41 22.24
C ARG A 155 2.40 15.05 23.20
N GLU A 156 1.56 14.26 23.85
CA GLU A 156 0.66 14.76 24.88
C GLU A 156 1.43 15.28 26.11
N LEU A 157 2.47 14.55 26.54
CA LEU A 157 3.33 14.97 27.65
C LEU A 157 4.10 16.25 27.33
N ASP A 158 4.71 16.33 26.14
CA ASP A 158 5.44 17.50 25.66
C ASP A 158 4.51 18.71 25.62
N TYR A 159 3.32 18.56 25.04
CA TYR A 159 2.32 19.62 24.96
C TYR A 159 1.88 20.14 26.35
N ARG A 160 1.65 19.23 27.31
CA ARG A 160 1.30 19.62 28.69
C ARG A 160 2.41 20.42 29.34
N GLN A 161 3.66 20.03 29.14
CA GLN A 161 4.82 20.73 29.66
C GLN A 161 4.99 22.12 28.99
N GLU A 162 4.93 22.19 27.66
CA GLU A 162 5.01 23.43 26.88
C GLU A 162 3.91 24.41 27.28
N THR A 163 2.67 23.94 27.43
CA THR A 163 1.53 24.73 27.87
C THR A 163 1.72 25.25 29.29
N SER A 164 2.18 24.39 30.21
CA SER A 164 2.49 24.78 31.58
C SER A 164 3.58 25.87 31.63
N ASP A 165 4.64 25.70 30.86
CA ASP A 165 5.76 26.65 30.80
C ASP A 165 5.36 27.98 30.15
N LEU A 166 4.46 27.95 29.17
CA LEU A 166 3.90 29.15 28.54
C LEU A 166 3.03 29.94 29.53
N LEU A 167 2.07 29.28 30.18
CA LEU A 167 1.17 29.90 31.14
C LEU A 167 1.87 30.37 32.42
N ALA A 168 2.97 29.73 32.80
CA ALA A 168 3.82 30.19 33.90
C ALA A 168 4.53 31.52 33.58
N LYS A 169 4.83 31.79 32.29
CA LYS A 169 5.45 33.05 31.83
C LYS A 169 4.41 34.14 31.57
N ASP A 170 3.27 33.76 31.00
CA ASP A 170 2.15 34.65 30.71
C ASP A 170 0.81 33.90 30.89
N PRO A 171 0.08 34.15 32.00
CA PRO A 171 -1.21 33.50 32.27
C PRO A 171 -2.31 33.81 31.26
N TYR A 172 -2.13 34.82 30.40
CA TYR A 172 -3.09 35.22 29.36
C TYR A 172 -2.64 34.81 27.95
N ALA A 173 -1.54 34.06 27.83
CA ALA A 173 -1.08 33.56 26.56
C ALA A 173 -2.12 32.67 25.88
N ASP A 174 -2.27 32.83 24.58
CA ASP A 174 -3.07 31.93 23.75
C ASP A 174 -2.36 30.58 23.64
N VAL A 175 -3.05 29.51 24.03
CA VAL A 175 -2.49 28.14 24.04
C VAL A 175 -2.90 27.45 22.74
N PRO A 176 -1.94 27.07 21.87
CA PRO A 176 -2.25 26.34 20.66
C PRO A 176 -2.98 25.03 20.97
N ALA A 177 -3.86 24.56 20.08
CA ALA A 177 -4.46 23.24 20.23
C ALA A 177 -3.40 22.12 20.09
N LEU A 178 -3.54 21.06 20.89
CA LEU A 178 -2.74 19.84 20.74
C LEU A 178 -2.97 19.21 19.36
N ARG A 179 -1.87 18.91 18.68
CA ARG A 179 -1.83 18.28 17.36
C ARG A 179 -0.90 17.07 17.37
N PHE A 180 -1.18 16.11 16.49
CA PHE A 180 -0.40 14.89 16.35
C PHE A 180 0.06 14.75 14.89
N PRO A 181 0.99 15.61 14.44
CA PRO A 181 1.48 15.52 13.07
C PRO A 181 2.17 14.16 12.85
N CYS A 182 2.13 13.63 11.64
CA CYS A 182 2.86 12.41 11.30
C CYS A 182 4.38 12.59 11.58
N PRO A 183 5.04 11.64 12.27
CA PRO A 183 6.48 11.74 12.57
C PRO A 183 7.37 11.86 11.34
N VAL A 184 6.87 11.41 10.17
CA VAL A 184 7.64 11.36 8.92
C VAL A 184 7.42 12.62 8.10
N CYS A 185 6.18 12.89 7.65
CA CYS A 185 5.90 14.00 6.74
C CYS A 185 5.50 15.30 7.44
N GLN A 186 5.04 15.25 8.69
CA GLN A 186 4.47 16.39 9.45
C GLN A 186 3.27 17.10 8.79
N VAL A 187 2.77 16.60 7.65
CA VAL A 187 1.63 17.16 6.92
C VAL A 187 0.32 16.53 7.36
N GLU A 188 0.31 15.20 7.54
CA GLU A 188 -0.88 14.48 7.98
C GLU A 188 -1.07 14.58 9.50
N GLU A 189 -2.31 14.71 9.94
CA GLU A 189 -2.68 14.57 11.35
C GLU A 189 -3.04 13.13 11.66
N ILE A 190 -2.40 12.57 12.69
CA ILE A 190 -2.71 11.25 13.22
C ILE A 190 -3.84 11.43 14.24
N PRO A 191 -5.00 10.77 14.05
CA PRO A 191 -6.06 10.84 15.05
C PRO A 191 -5.58 10.23 16.36
N TYR A 192 -5.87 10.91 17.48
CA TYR A 192 -5.61 10.36 18.80
C TYR A 192 -6.37 9.04 18.99
N SER A 193 -5.72 8.07 19.62
CA SER A 193 -6.29 6.74 19.88
C SER A 193 -5.83 6.23 21.24
N ASP A 194 -6.78 6.09 22.17
CA ASP A 194 -6.53 5.48 23.48
C ASP A 194 -6.03 4.04 23.36
N GLU A 195 -6.46 3.30 22.33
CA GLU A 195 -5.99 1.95 22.06
C GLU A 195 -4.49 1.94 21.77
N LEU A 196 -4.02 2.82 20.87
CA LEU A 196 -2.60 2.91 20.52
C LEU A 196 -1.76 3.33 21.74
N VAL A 197 -2.23 4.33 22.50
CA VAL A 197 -1.55 4.79 23.72
C VAL A 197 -1.50 3.69 24.77
N ARG A 198 -2.56 2.89 24.93
CA ARG A 198 -2.55 1.73 25.84
C ARG A 198 -1.61 0.63 25.39
N CYS A 199 -1.59 0.29 24.09
CA CYS A 199 -0.61 -0.67 23.54
C CYS A 199 0.84 -0.27 23.86
N ALA A 200 1.12 1.03 23.91
CA ALA A 200 2.42 1.56 24.29
C ALA A 200 2.75 1.41 25.78
N ALA A 201 1.74 1.47 26.67
CA ALA A 201 1.91 1.34 28.11
C ALA A 201 2.06 -0.11 28.57
N GLU A 202 1.54 -1.06 27.79
CA GLU A 202 1.55 -2.50 28.09
C GLU A 202 2.79 -3.23 27.50
N ALA A 203 3.63 -2.54 26.70
CA ALA A 203 4.77 -3.09 25.95
C ALA A 203 6.14 -2.55 26.37
#